data_AF-A0A9X3G6Q3-F1
#
_entry.id   AF-A0A9X3G6Q3-F1
#
_cell.length_a   1.000
_cell.length_b   1.000
_cell.length_c   1.000
_cell.angle_alpha   90.00
_cell.angle_beta   90.00
_cell.angle_gamma   90.00
#
_symmetry.space_group_name_H-M   'P 1'
#
loop_
_entity.id
_entity.type
_entity.pdbx_description
1 polymer ?
#
loop_
_entity_poly.entity_id
_entity_poly.type
_entity_poly.pdbx_seq_one_letter_code
_entity_poly.pdbx_strand_id
1 'polypeptide(L)'
;MDLTVRRWPLPLWPFLRWEVLCGPDGSVLHEQLVRAPDSPVPAATPDALRVWEHVLDDVLGLPDAAGVDPGVPSRFEVHLPRGLRAQFVWGLLQRVDDGPPG
;
A
#
# COMPACT_ATOMS: atom_id res chain seq x y z
N MET A 1 0.46 28.32 -2.12
CA MET A 1 -0.41 27.31 -1.49
C MET A 1 0.20 27.01 -0.14
N ASP A 2 -0.52 27.23 0.95
CA ASP A 2 0.04 27.02 2.29
C ASP A 2 -0.01 25.53 2.65
N LEU A 3 1.16 24.96 2.95
CA LEU A 3 1.32 23.59 3.42
C LEU A 3 1.45 23.60 4.95
N THR A 4 0.57 22.86 5.62
CA THR A 4 0.62 22.68 7.07
C THR A 4 0.99 21.23 7.39
N VAL A 5 2.03 21.05 8.20
CA VAL A 5 2.46 19.72 8.69
C VAL A 5 1.81 19.45 10.03
N ARG A 6 1.28 18.24 10.22
CA ARG A 6 0.75 17.76 11.50
C ARG A 6 1.26 16.34 11.77
N ARG A 7 1.40 16.00 13.06
CA ARG A 7 2.03 14.76 13.54
C ARG A 7 1.25 14.22 14.74
N TRP A 8 1.24 12.89 14.90
CA TRP A 8 0.58 12.17 15.99
C TRP A 8 1.32 10.87 16.31
N PRO A 9 1.13 10.29 17.52
CA PRO A 9 1.75 9.01 17.89
C PRO A 9 1.20 7.85 17.07
N LEU A 10 2.07 6.93 16.66
CA LEU A 10 1.74 5.70 15.92
C LEU A 10 2.23 4.49 16.72
N PRO A 11 1.39 3.79 17.52
CA PRO A 11 1.77 2.52 18.17
C PRO A 11 1.75 1.32 17.19
N LEU A 12 1.91 1.61 15.89
CA LEU A 12 1.44 0.88 14.70
C LEU A 12 -0.09 0.73 14.73
N TRP A 13 -0.73 1.25 13.68
CA TRP A 13 -2.16 1.05 13.39
C TRP A 13 -2.57 -0.35 13.83
N PRO A 14 -3.69 -0.54 14.54
CA PRO A 14 -4.05 -1.87 15.00
C PRO A 14 -3.96 -2.81 13.79
N PHE A 15 -3.13 -3.86 13.93
CA PHE A 15 -2.92 -4.90 12.92
C PHE A 15 -2.07 -4.56 11.68
N LEU A 16 -1.23 -3.52 11.73
CA LEU A 16 -0.12 -3.35 10.78
C LEU A 16 1.23 -3.78 11.39
N ARG A 17 2.08 -4.40 10.58
CA ARG A 17 3.47 -4.73 10.90
C ARG A 17 4.40 -4.04 9.91
N TRP A 18 5.60 -3.71 10.36
CA TRP A 18 6.69 -3.38 9.46
C TRP A 18 7.38 -4.68 9.06
N GLU A 19 7.49 -4.94 7.75
CA GLU A 19 8.21 -6.05 7.19
C GLU A 19 9.47 -5.55 6.50
N VAL A 20 10.58 -6.26 6.71
CA VAL A 20 11.86 -6.01 6.04
C VAL A 20 12.33 -7.33 5.45
N LEU A 21 12.55 -7.35 4.15
CA LEU A 21 13.23 -8.43 3.45
C LEU A 21 14.72 -8.11 3.37
N CYS A 22 15.54 -8.96 3.96
CA CYS A 22 17.00 -8.79 3.95
C CYS A 22 17.70 -9.82 3.04
N GLY A 23 18.81 -9.42 2.44
CA GLY A 23 19.75 -10.32 1.76
C GLY A 23 20.66 -11.07 2.75
N PRO A 24 21.42 -12.08 2.29
CA PRO A 24 22.32 -12.87 3.16
C PRO A 24 23.42 -12.06 3.86
N ASP A 25 23.75 -10.88 3.34
CA ASP A 25 24.72 -9.93 3.87
C ASP A 25 24.12 -8.92 4.87
N GLY A 26 22.81 -9.00 5.11
CA GLY A 26 22.07 -8.07 5.97
C GLY A 26 21.61 -6.79 5.26
N SER A 27 21.81 -6.66 3.95
CA SER A 27 21.26 -5.56 3.17
C SER A 27 19.73 -5.60 3.14
N VAL A 28 19.05 -4.45 3.22
CA VAL A 28 17.60 -4.37 3.06
C VAL A 28 17.27 -4.34 1.57
N LEU A 29 16.55 -5.36 1.10
CA LEU A 29 16.12 -5.49 -0.29
C LEU A 29 14.73 -4.90 -0.50
N HIS A 30 13.86 -4.99 0.51
CA HIS A 30 12.50 -4.43 0.47
C HIS A 30 12.02 -4.14 1.89
N GLU A 31 11.22 -3.10 2.05
CA GLU A 31 10.60 -2.75 3.33
C GLU A 31 9.24 -2.08 3.13
N GLN A 32 8.25 -2.49 3.92
CA GLN A 32 6.86 -2.04 3.77
C GLN A 32 6.00 -2.32 5.00
N LEU A 33 4.84 -1.69 5.06
CA LEU A 33 3.76 -2.06 5.96
C LEU A 33 2.98 -3.25 5.40
N VAL A 34 2.79 -4.27 6.24
CA VAL A 34 2.02 -5.49 5.92
C VAL A 34 0.91 -5.73 6.95
N ARG A 35 -0.05 -6.57 6.57
CA ARG A 35 -1.17 -6.95 7.43
C ARG A 35 -0.76 -7.98 8.47
N ALA A 36 -1.07 -7.73 9.74
CA ALA A 36 -0.98 -8.76 10.77
C ALA A 36 -2.06 -9.83 10.53
N PRO A 37 -1.79 -11.12 10.82
CA PRO A 37 -2.73 -12.22 10.54
C PRO A 37 -4.15 -12.03 11.08
N ASP A 38 -4.30 -11.45 12.27
CA ASP A 38 -5.58 -11.30 12.97
C ASP A 38 -6.24 -9.92 12.73
N SER A 39 -5.94 -9.28 11.59
CA SER A 39 -6.50 -7.97 11.28
C SER A 39 -8.02 -8.02 11.04
N PRO A 40 -8.81 -7.14 11.68
CA PRO A 40 -10.26 -7.02 11.46
C PRO A 40 -10.58 -6.07 10.30
N VAL A 41 -9.57 -5.48 9.64
CA VAL A 41 -9.81 -4.71 8.43
C VAL A 41 -10.45 -5.66 7.42
N PRO A 42 -11.61 -5.29 6.84
CA PRO A 42 -12.28 -6.13 5.86
C PRO A 42 -11.38 -6.44 4.68
N ALA A 43 -11.63 -7.56 4.00
CA ALA A 43 -10.94 -7.88 2.77
C ALA A 43 -11.13 -6.75 1.74
N ALA A 44 -10.07 -6.45 0.99
CA ALA A 44 -10.16 -5.51 -0.12
C ALA A 44 -11.13 -6.05 -1.18
N THR A 45 -11.86 -5.14 -1.82
CA THR A 45 -12.59 -5.40 -3.07
C THR A 45 -12.38 -4.21 -4.00
N PRO A 46 -12.50 -4.37 -5.33
CA PRO A 46 -12.29 -3.27 -6.27
C PRO A 46 -13.15 -2.04 -5.99
N ASP A 47 -14.39 -2.25 -5.51
CA ASP A 47 -15.35 -1.17 -5.23
C ASP A 47 -15.27 -0.62 -3.79
N ALA A 48 -14.47 -1.22 -2.91
CA ALA A 48 -14.44 -0.87 -1.48
C ALA A 48 -13.02 -0.76 -0.90
N LEU A 49 -12.08 -0.22 -1.68
CA LEU A 49 -10.74 0.07 -1.20
C LEU A 49 -10.72 1.22 -0.19
N ARG A 50 -10.15 0.95 0.99
CA ARG A 50 -10.02 1.89 2.11
C ARG A 50 -8.62 2.45 2.21
N VAL A 51 -8.48 3.72 1.86
CA VAL A 51 -7.25 4.50 2.01
C VAL A 51 -6.84 4.53 3.48
N TRP A 52 -5.54 4.39 3.75
CA TRP A 52 -4.93 4.29 5.08
C TRP A 52 -5.27 3.02 5.88
N GLU A 53 -5.99 2.07 5.31
CA GLU A 53 -6.34 0.80 6.00
C GLU A 53 -5.87 -0.45 5.26
N HIS A 54 -5.84 -0.42 3.91
CA HIS A 54 -5.30 -1.53 3.11
C HIS A 54 -3.81 -1.40 2.83
N VAL A 55 -3.16 -2.55 2.80
CA VAL A 55 -1.77 -2.71 2.39
C VAL A 55 -1.68 -3.20 0.95
N LEU A 56 -0.49 -3.10 0.36
CA LEU A 56 -0.20 -3.50 -1.02
C LEU A 56 -0.67 -4.94 -1.30
N ASP A 57 -0.39 -5.87 -0.40
CA ASP A 57 -0.75 -7.29 -0.56
C ASP A 57 -2.27 -7.53 -0.61
N ASP A 58 -3.08 -6.71 0.08
CA ASP A 58 -4.54 -6.85 0.01
C ASP A 58 -5.05 -6.58 -1.40
N VAL A 59 -4.43 -5.61 -2.08
CA VAL A 59 -4.87 -5.11 -3.38
C VAL A 59 -4.23 -5.91 -4.51
N LEU A 60 -2.97 -6.32 -4.38
CA LEU A 60 -2.33 -7.27 -5.28
C LEU A 60 -3.01 -8.65 -5.28
N GLY A 61 -3.67 -9.02 -4.18
CA GLY A 61 -4.47 -10.24 -4.10
C GLY A 61 -5.80 -10.20 -4.86
N LEU A 62 -6.20 -9.04 -5.40
CA LEU A 62 -7.43 -8.93 -6.18
C LEU A 62 -7.29 -9.55 -7.57
N PRO A 63 -8.36 -10.13 -8.15
CA PRO A 63 -8.35 -10.62 -9.51
C PRO A 63 -7.94 -9.52 -10.50
N ASP A 64 -7.05 -9.88 -11.43
CA ASP A 64 -6.53 -9.00 -12.48
C ASP A 64 -5.82 -7.73 -11.97
N ALA A 65 -5.36 -7.72 -10.71
CA ALA A 65 -4.49 -6.68 -10.18
C ALA A 65 -3.08 -6.80 -10.78
N ALA A 66 -2.57 -5.69 -11.32
CA ALA A 66 -1.23 -5.62 -11.89
C ALA A 66 -0.37 -4.60 -11.13
N GLY A 67 0.69 -5.08 -10.48
CA GLY A 67 1.67 -4.23 -9.82
C GLY A 67 2.53 -3.45 -10.83
N VAL A 68 2.78 -2.18 -10.52
CA VAL A 68 3.63 -1.27 -11.28
C VAL A 68 4.65 -0.66 -10.32
N ASP A 69 5.92 -0.74 -10.69
CA ASP A 69 7.01 -0.04 -10.01
C ASP A 69 7.13 1.38 -10.61
N PRO A 70 6.78 2.44 -9.85
CA PRO A 70 6.88 3.81 -10.32
C PRO A 70 8.33 4.34 -10.37
N GLY A 71 9.33 3.54 -10.00
CA GLY A 71 10.75 3.92 -9.99
C GLY A 71 11.10 4.95 -8.91
N VAL A 72 10.20 5.16 -7.95
CA VAL A 72 10.39 6.06 -6.81
C VAL A 72 10.40 5.22 -5.55
N PRO A 73 11.47 5.30 -4.72
CA PRO A 73 11.57 4.52 -3.49
C PRO A 73 10.32 4.67 -2.62
N SER A 74 9.93 3.56 -1.99
CA SER A 74 8.73 3.38 -1.17
C SER A 74 7.38 3.60 -1.85
N ARG A 75 7.33 3.95 -3.14
CA ARG A 75 6.07 4.10 -3.88
C ARG A 75 5.78 2.86 -4.70
N PHE A 76 4.51 2.49 -4.75
CA PHE A 76 4.00 1.41 -5.59
C PHE A 76 2.66 1.83 -6.21
N GLU A 77 2.37 1.29 -7.38
CA GLU A 77 1.04 1.35 -7.97
C GLU A 77 0.51 -0.05 -8.23
N VAL A 78 -0.82 -0.18 -8.11
CA VAL A 78 -1.55 -1.35 -8.57
C VAL A 78 -2.64 -0.87 -9.53
N HIS A 79 -2.59 -1.36 -10.75
CA HIS A 79 -3.64 -1.16 -11.74
C HIS A 79 -4.69 -2.25 -11.57
N LEU A 80 -5.94 -1.84 -11.52
CA LEU A 80 -7.10 -2.70 -11.29
C LEU A 80 -8.04 -2.63 -12.51
N PRO A 81 -8.99 -3.57 -12.63
CA PRO A 81 -10.03 -3.52 -13.64
C PRO A 81 -10.75 -2.16 -13.66
N ARG A 82 -11.34 -1.84 -14.82
CA ARG A 82 -12.09 -0.59 -15.05
C ARG A 82 -11.24 0.70 -15.02
N GLY A 83 -9.92 0.56 -15.09
CA GLY A 83 -9.00 1.71 -15.13
C GLY A 83 -8.71 2.32 -13.76
N LEU A 84 -9.02 1.60 -12.68
CA LEU A 84 -8.72 2.03 -11.33
C LEU A 84 -7.22 1.90 -11.05
N ARG A 85 -6.66 2.91 -10.38
CA ARG A 85 -5.26 2.92 -9.94
C ARG A 85 -5.21 3.12 -8.44
N ALA A 86 -4.55 2.20 -7.74
CA ALA A 86 -4.30 2.27 -6.32
C ALA A 86 -2.83 2.64 -6.08
N GLN A 87 -2.59 3.73 -5.34
CA GLN A 87 -1.26 4.29 -5.08
C GLN A 87 -0.85 4.06 -3.64
N PHE A 88 0.37 3.57 -3.44
CA PHE A 88 0.89 3.18 -2.14
C PHE A 88 2.14 3.97 -1.79
N VAL A 89 2.35 4.20 -0.48
CA VAL A 89 3.60 4.66 0.10
C VAL A 89 3.93 3.75 1.27
N TRP A 90 5.14 3.20 1.29
CA TRP A 90 5.57 2.15 2.23
C TRP A 90 4.59 0.98 2.31
N GLY A 91 4.00 0.59 1.19
CA GLY A 91 2.99 -0.47 1.13
C GLY A 91 1.61 -0.10 1.70
N LEU A 92 1.38 1.14 2.16
CA LEU A 92 0.06 1.60 2.65
C LEU A 92 -0.69 2.38 1.58
N LEU A 93 -1.96 2.03 1.34
CA LEU A 93 -2.80 2.69 0.35
C LEU A 93 -3.01 4.18 0.69
N GLN A 94 -2.62 5.07 -0.23
CA GLN A 94 -2.70 6.52 -0.09
C GLN A 94 -3.80 7.15 -0.94
N ARG A 95 -4.14 6.52 -2.07
CA ARG A 95 -5.12 7.06 -3.01
C ARG A 95 -5.65 5.96 -3.93
N VAL A 96 -6.90 6.12 -4.34
CA VAL A 96 -7.51 5.39 -5.46
C VAL A 96 -8.08 6.42 -6.42
N ASP A 97 -7.79 6.29 -7.71
CA ASP A 97 -8.38 7.13 -8.75
C ASP A 97 -8.66 6.39 -10.06
N ASP A 98 -9.56 6.96 -10.85
CA ASP A 98 -9.83 6.56 -12.23
C ASP A 98 -8.79 7.24 -13.13
N GLY A 99 -7.63 6.63 -13.34
CA GLY A 99 -6.54 7.23 -14.11
C GLY A 99 -6.29 6.49 -15.43
N PRO A 100 -6.16 7.17 -16.59
CA PRO A 100 -5.55 6.53 -17.76
C PRO A 100 -4.09 6.14 -17.44
N PRO A 101 -3.52 5.10 -18.08
CA PRO A 101 -2.10 4.80 -17.92
C PRO A 101 -1.30 6.04 -18.37
N GLY A 102 -0.52 6.59 -17.44
CA GLY A 102 0.42 7.68 -17.72
C GLY A 102 1.62 7.21 -18.52
#